data_AF-A0A1U9K5I1-F1
#
_entry.id   AF-A0A1U9K5I1-F1
#
_cell.length_a   1.000
_cell.length_b   1.000
_cell.length_c   1.000
_cell.angle_alpha   90.00
_cell.angle_beta   90.00
_cell.angle_gamma   90.00
#
_symmetry.space_group_name_H-M   'P 1'
#
loop_
_entity.id
_entity.type
_entity.pdbx_description
1 polymer ?
#
loop_
_entity_poly.entity_id
_entity_poly.type
_entity_poly.pdbx_seq_one_letter_code
_entity_poly.pdbx_strand_id
1 'polypeptide(L)'
;MARGPKLNDRKKEKIRQLLAEGYAKNAVAKKVGVSWATVDKVSKEDADGLETLREQKKEQWIKESWKTIYLYMQHVQSEKVIKRTGARDSAILIGTLHDKMLKAKELELKQQELELKRKEIEEPQTSRVIIVDDVPEVETDE
;
A
#
# COMPACT_ATOMS: atom_id res chain seq x y z
N MET A 1 -28.23 5.08 -20.25
CA MET A 1 -28.19 4.72 -18.81
C MET A 1 -28.27 5.99 -17.99
N ALA A 2 -29.26 6.13 -17.11
CA ALA A 2 -29.40 7.33 -16.27
C ALA A 2 -28.18 7.45 -15.34
N ARG A 3 -27.46 8.59 -15.42
CA ARG A 3 -26.42 8.94 -14.44
C ARG A 3 -27.12 9.04 -13.08
N GLY A 4 -26.85 8.09 -12.18
CA GLY A 4 -27.32 8.15 -10.80
C GLY A 4 -26.92 9.47 -10.12
N PRO A 5 -27.56 9.83 -9.00
CA PRO A 5 -27.36 11.13 -8.35
C PRO A 5 -25.88 11.38 -8.05
N LYS A 6 -25.41 12.61 -8.37
CA LYS A 6 -24.05 13.04 -8.06
C LYS A 6 -23.78 12.88 -6.56
N LEU A 7 -22.66 12.26 -6.21
CA LEU A 7 -22.24 12.11 -4.83
C LEU A 7 -21.94 13.49 -4.23
N ASN A 8 -22.48 13.76 -3.04
CA ASN A 8 -22.24 15.00 -2.31
C ASN A 8 -20.73 15.14 -1.97
N ASP A 9 -20.16 16.33 -2.16
CA ASP A 9 -18.75 16.64 -1.91
C ASP A 9 -18.31 16.32 -0.48
N ARG A 10 -19.19 16.50 0.51
CA ARG A 10 -18.91 16.10 1.89
C ARG A 10 -18.65 14.60 2.03
N LYS A 11 -19.36 13.76 1.25
CA LYS A 11 -19.13 12.30 1.24
C LYS A 11 -17.85 11.96 0.48
N LYS A 12 -17.53 12.66 -0.61
CA LYS A 12 -16.26 12.49 -1.33
C LYS A 12 -15.08 12.77 -0.40
N GLU A 13 -15.13 13.88 0.33
CA GLU A 13 -14.03 14.24 1.24
C GLU A 13 -13.90 13.26 2.40
N LYS A 14 -15.02 12.79 2.96
CA LYS A 14 -15.03 11.72 3.98
C LYS A 14 -14.38 10.43 3.46
N ILE A 15 -14.63 10.05 2.20
CA ILE A 15 -14.00 8.89 1.57
C ILE A 15 -12.49 9.09 1.47
N ARG A 16 -12.04 10.23 0.96
CA ARG A 16 -10.61 10.55 0.82
C ARG A 16 -9.90 10.58 2.16
N GLN A 17 -10.50 11.20 3.17
CA GLN A 17 -9.99 11.22 4.54
C GLN A 17 -9.76 9.79 5.08
N LEU A 18 -10.79 8.93 5.00
CA LEU A 18 -10.68 7.57 5.52
C LEU A 18 -9.67 6.71 4.74
N LEU A 19 -9.53 6.93 3.44
CA LEU A 19 -8.48 6.27 2.65
C LEU A 19 -7.08 6.77 3.06
N ALA A 20 -6.91 8.06 3.33
CA ALA A 20 -5.66 8.64 3.82
C ALA A 20 -5.29 8.15 5.23
N GLU A 21 -6.28 7.90 6.09
CA GLU A 21 -6.13 7.23 7.39
C GLU A 21 -5.79 5.74 7.28
N GLY A 22 -5.69 5.18 6.06
CA GLY A 22 -5.26 3.81 5.81
C GLY A 22 -6.37 2.76 5.85
N TYR A 23 -7.65 3.15 5.88
CA TYR A 23 -8.74 2.18 5.84
C TYR A 23 -8.86 1.52 4.45
N ALA A 24 -9.12 0.21 4.44
CA ALA A 24 -9.41 -0.53 3.20
C ALA A 24 -10.70 -0.01 2.53
N LYS A 25 -10.72 0.05 1.19
CA LYS A 25 -11.88 0.56 0.40
C LYS A 25 -13.22 -0.09 0.78
N ASN A 26 -13.23 -1.38 1.09
CA ASN A 26 -14.42 -2.09 1.58
C ASN A 26 -14.94 -1.57 2.93
N ALA A 27 -14.02 -1.25 3.86
CA ALA A 27 -14.38 -0.69 5.16
C ALA A 27 -14.89 0.75 5.01
N VAL A 28 -14.27 1.54 4.11
CA VAL A 28 -14.72 2.90 3.80
C VAL A 28 -16.12 2.91 3.20
N ALA A 29 -16.39 2.02 2.24
CA ALA A 29 -17.70 1.88 1.61
C ALA A 29 -18.81 1.63 2.66
N LYS A 30 -18.57 0.70 3.59
CA LYS A 30 -19.48 0.42 4.70
C LYS A 30 -19.66 1.61 5.65
N LYS A 31 -18.59 2.29 6.02
CA LYS A 31 -18.63 3.46 6.93
C LYS A 31 -19.36 4.66 6.34
N VAL A 32 -19.22 4.91 5.05
CA VAL A 32 -19.80 6.09 4.38
C VAL A 32 -21.18 5.79 3.77
N GLY A 33 -21.55 4.51 3.67
CA GLY A 33 -22.83 4.08 3.10
C GLY A 33 -22.87 4.30 1.58
N VAL A 34 -21.80 3.91 0.89
CA VAL A 34 -21.68 4.01 -0.57
C VAL A 34 -21.17 2.69 -1.15
N SER A 35 -21.34 2.47 -2.45
CA SER A 35 -20.80 1.27 -3.10
C SER A 35 -19.27 1.30 -3.13
N TRP A 36 -18.66 0.11 -3.16
CA TRP A 36 -17.20 0.00 -3.35
C TRP A 36 -16.73 0.67 -4.64
N ALA A 37 -17.49 0.52 -5.74
CA ALA A 37 -17.18 1.16 -7.01
C ALA A 37 -17.19 2.69 -6.91
N THR A 38 -18.06 3.26 -6.06
CA THR A 38 -18.05 4.71 -5.77
C THR A 38 -16.79 5.12 -5.03
N VAL A 39 -16.35 4.34 -4.04
CA VAL A 39 -15.08 4.59 -3.33
C VAL A 39 -13.89 4.49 -4.28
N ASP A 40 -13.87 3.47 -5.13
CA ASP A 40 -12.82 3.27 -6.11
C ASP A 40 -12.76 4.43 -7.11
N LYS A 41 -13.91 4.89 -7.62
CA LYS A 41 -14.00 6.07 -8.48
C LYS A 41 -13.50 7.33 -7.80
N VAL A 42 -13.89 7.59 -6.55
CA VAL A 42 -13.43 8.77 -5.79
C VAL A 42 -11.93 8.69 -5.50
N SER A 43 -11.37 7.49 -5.31
CA SER A 43 -9.91 7.30 -5.13
C SER A 43 -9.09 7.55 -6.39
N LYS A 44 -9.75 7.63 -7.56
CA LYS A 44 -9.13 7.83 -8.88
C LYS A 44 -9.59 9.15 -9.54
N GLU A 45 -10.51 9.87 -8.92
CA GLU A 45 -10.90 11.21 -9.38
C GLU A 45 -9.69 12.13 -9.20
N ASP A 46 -9.39 12.91 -10.24
CA ASP A 46 -8.20 13.76 -10.36
C ASP A 46 -7.86 14.51 -9.07
N ALA A 47 -6.56 14.59 -8.82
CA ALA A 47 -5.98 15.22 -7.65
C ALA A 47 -6.52 16.65 -7.50
N ASP A 48 -7.39 16.85 -6.52
CA ASP A 48 -7.50 18.15 -5.91
C ASP A 48 -6.09 18.53 -5.43
N GLY A 49 -5.70 19.81 -5.50
CA GLY A 49 -4.36 20.29 -5.10
C GLY A 49 -3.98 20.04 -3.64
N LEU A 50 -4.75 19.23 -2.93
CA LEU A 50 -4.57 18.72 -1.58
C LEU A 50 -3.91 17.34 -1.55
N GLU A 51 -3.73 16.65 -2.68
CA GLU A 51 -3.15 15.30 -2.68
C GLU A 51 -1.74 15.28 -2.08
N THR A 52 -0.92 16.29 -2.40
CA THR A 52 0.40 16.48 -1.80
C THR A 52 0.33 16.64 -0.29
N LEU A 53 -0.69 17.33 0.24
CA LEU A 53 -0.90 17.47 1.70
C LEU A 53 -1.32 16.15 2.34
N ARG A 54 -2.09 15.30 1.63
CA ARG A 54 -2.46 13.97 2.11
C ARG A 54 -1.26 13.04 2.15
N GLU A 55 -0.41 13.06 1.13
CA GLU A 55 0.85 12.32 1.10
C GLU A 55 1.78 12.74 2.25
N GLN A 56 1.96 14.04 2.46
CA GLN A 56 2.75 14.58 3.58
C GLN A 56 2.22 14.12 4.93
N LYS A 57 0.89 14.15 5.14
CA LYS A 57 0.28 13.70 6.39
C LYS A 57 0.45 12.20 6.61
N LYS A 58 0.39 11.41 5.54
CA LYS A 58 0.64 9.96 5.60
C LYS A 58 2.09 9.67 5.97
N GLU A 59 3.03 10.39 5.36
CA GLU A 59 4.45 10.29 5.71
C GLU A 59 4.70 10.68 7.17
N GLN A 60 4.09 11.77 7.64
CA GLN A 60 4.17 12.19 9.04
C GLN A 60 3.65 11.09 9.98
N TRP A 61 2.49 10.51 9.66
CA TRP A 61 1.89 9.46 10.49
C TRP A 61 2.76 8.20 10.56
N ILE A 62 3.39 7.82 9.44
CA ILE A 62 4.38 6.74 9.40
C ILE A 62 5.58 7.08 10.30
N LYS A 63 6.12 8.31 10.21
CA LYS A 63 7.23 8.76 11.05
C LYS A 63 6.88 8.75 12.55
N GLU A 64 5.70 9.23 12.92
CA GLU A 64 5.23 9.22 14.31
C GLU A 64 5.02 7.81 14.85
N SER A 65 4.48 6.91 14.01
CA SER A 65 4.32 5.49 14.34
C SER A 65 5.69 4.83 14.59
N TRP A 66 6.67 5.09 13.72
CA TRP A 66 8.04 4.61 13.91
C TRP A 66 8.69 5.17 15.17
N LYS A 67 8.53 6.47 15.44
CA LYS A 67 9.03 7.09 16.68
C LYS A 67 8.43 6.43 17.91
N THR A 68 7.14 6.11 17.88
CA THR A 68 6.45 5.42 18.99
C THR A 68 6.98 4.02 19.18
N ILE A 69 7.11 3.24 18.10
CA ILE A 69 7.71 1.89 18.15
C ILE A 69 9.12 1.96 18.74
N TYR A 70 9.95 2.89 18.29
CA TYR A 70 11.31 3.06 18.77
C TYR A 70 11.35 3.43 20.26
N LEU A 71 10.51 4.37 20.70
CA LEU A 71 10.40 4.72 22.12
C LEU A 71 9.99 3.52 22.98
N TYR A 72 9.05 2.69 22.51
CA TYR A 72 8.69 1.46 23.20
C TYR A 72 9.83 0.45 23.22
N MET A 73 10.54 0.27 22.10
CA MET A 73 11.73 -0.59 22.03
C MET A 73 12.80 -0.15 23.03
N GLN A 74 13.08 1.16 23.13
CA GLN A 74 14.03 1.68 24.10
C GLN A 74 13.54 1.52 25.54
N HIS A 75 12.25 1.76 25.80
CA HIS A 75 11.66 1.60 27.12
C HIS A 75 11.82 0.17 27.62
N VAL A 76 11.57 -0.82 26.76
CA VAL A 76 11.56 -2.24 27.14
C VAL A 76 12.97 -2.81 27.27
N GLN A 77 13.96 -2.17 26.62
CA GLN A 77 15.38 -2.41 26.80
C GLN A 77 15.97 -1.69 28.02
N SER A 78 15.21 -0.81 28.69
CA SER A 78 15.73 -0.09 29.85
C SER A 78 15.93 -1.02 31.04
N GLU A 79 17.03 -0.83 31.76
CA GLU A 79 17.43 -1.69 32.89
C GLU A 79 16.34 -1.78 33.97
N LYS A 80 15.59 -0.69 34.16
CA LYS A 80 14.46 -0.61 35.11
C LYS A 80 13.29 -1.51 34.70
N VAL A 81 13.00 -1.62 33.40
CA VAL A 81 11.93 -2.48 32.88
C VAL A 81 12.40 -3.92 32.87
N ILE A 82 13.60 -4.21 32.38
CA ILE A 82 14.20 -5.55 32.40
C ILE A 82 14.21 -6.14 33.82
N LYS A 83 14.56 -5.34 34.84
CA LYS A 83 14.55 -5.78 36.25
C LYS A 83 13.15 -6.00 36.83
N ARG A 84 12.12 -5.38 36.27
CA ARG A 84 10.71 -5.48 36.73
C ARG A 84 9.88 -6.49 35.95
N THR A 85 10.25 -6.76 34.70
CA THR A 85 9.52 -7.62 33.79
C THR A 85 10.04 -9.05 33.91
N GLY A 86 9.15 -10.01 34.21
CA GLY A 86 9.52 -11.42 34.23
C GLY A 86 9.81 -11.94 32.82
N ALA A 87 10.64 -12.99 32.71
CA ALA A 87 11.06 -13.57 31.43
C ALA A 87 9.90 -13.88 30.46
N ARG A 88 8.73 -14.24 31.00
CA ARG A 88 7.51 -14.51 30.23
C ARG A 88 6.95 -13.27 29.51
N ASP A 89 6.84 -12.15 30.21
CA ASP A 89 6.27 -10.92 29.65
C ASP A 89 7.23 -10.27 28.64
N SER A 90 8.54 -10.37 28.91
CA SER A 90 9.59 -9.97 27.96
C SER A 90 9.53 -10.80 26.68
N ALA A 91 9.31 -12.11 26.77
CA ALA A 91 9.20 -12.99 25.61
C ALA A 91 7.95 -12.67 24.76
N ILE A 92 6.80 -12.42 25.40
CA ILE A 92 5.55 -12.04 24.71
C ILE A 92 5.76 -10.73 23.96
N LEU A 93 6.35 -9.75 24.63
CA LEU A 93 6.59 -8.43 24.06
C LEU A 93 7.58 -8.49 22.88
N ILE A 94 8.73 -9.15 23.04
CA ILE A 94 9.73 -9.30 21.97
C ILE A 94 9.14 -10.06 20.78
N GLY A 95 8.39 -11.14 21.03
CA GLY A 95 7.71 -11.89 19.98
C GLY A 95 6.73 -11.03 19.20
N THR A 96 5.88 -10.27 19.91
CA THR A 96 4.91 -9.36 19.29
C THR A 96 5.60 -8.29 18.45
N LEU A 97 6.70 -7.73 18.95
CA LEU A 97 7.44 -6.66 18.29
C LEU A 97 8.16 -7.18 17.04
N HIS A 98 8.77 -8.36 17.12
CA HIS A 98 9.36 -9.06 15.98
C HIS A 98 8.32 -9.35 14.88
N ASP A 99 7.12 -9.80 15.27
CA ASP A 99 6.01 -10.04 14.33
C ASP A 99 5.60 -8.77 13.58
N LYS A 100 5.50 -7.63 14.28
CA LYS A 100 5.20 -6.34 13.64
C LYS A 100 6.32 -5.87 12.72
N MET A 101 7.58 -6.08 13.09
CA MET A 101 8.73 -5.75 12.24
C MET A 101 8.77 -6.60 10.95
N LEU A 102 8.48 -7.90 11.05
CA LEU A 102 8.36 -8.76 9.87
C LEU A 102 7.23 -8.31 8.96
N LYS A 103 6.07 -7.97 9.54
CA LYS A 103 4.93 -7.47 8.77
C LYS A 103 5.24 -6.14 8.07
N ALA A 104 6.00 -5.27 8.71
CA ALA A 104 6.45 -4.02 8.11
C ALA A 104 7.36 -4.27 6.89
N LYS A 105 8.34 -5.19 7.02
CA LYS A 105 9.21 -5.58 5.90
C LYS A 105 8.45 -6.23 4.74
N GLU A 106 7.48 -7.10 5.02
CA GLU A 106 6.60 -7.65 3.98
C GLU A 106 5.85 -6.56 3.21
N LEU A 107 5.36 -5.54 3.91
CA LEU A 107 4.63 -4.43 3.28
C LEU A 107 5.55 -3.57 2.42
N GLU A 108 6.78 -3.34 2.86
CA GLU A 108 7.80 -2.60 2.12
C GLU A 108 8.20 -3.32 0.84
N LEU A 109 8.43 -4.63 0.90
CA LEU A 109 8.70 -5.46 -0.28
C LEU A 109 7.53 -5.43 -1.28
N LYS A 110 6.29 -5.50 -0.80
CA LYS A 110 5.10 -5.39 -1.66
C LYS A 110 4.97 -4.02 -2.32
N GLN A 111 5.42 -2.95 -1.68
CA GLN A 111 5.47 -1.63 -2.30
C GLN A 111 6.48 -1.60 -3.44
N GLN A 112 7.68 -2.15 -3.23
CA GLN A 112 8.72 -2.25 -4.27
C GLN A 112 8.26 -3.09 -5.47
N GLU A 113 7.58 -4.21 -5.24
CA GLU A 113 7.00 -5.02 -6.33
C GLU A 113 5.95 -4.25 -7.14
N LEU A 114 5.12 -3.45 -6.48
CA LEU A 114 4.11 -2.63 -7.16
C LEU A 114 4.75 -1.49 -7.97
N GLU A 115 5.83 -0.90 -7.48
CA GLU A 115 6.59 0.12 -8.21
C GLU A 115 7.28 -0.46 -9.45
N LEU A 116 7.89 -1.64 -9.34
CA LEU A 116 8.49 -2.33 -10.49
C LEU A 116 7.43 -2.65 -11.55
N LYS A 117 6.28 -3.19 -11.14
CA LYS A 117 5.16 -3.45 -12.07
C LYS A 117 4.60 -2.19 -12.72
N ARG A 118 4.60 -1.06 -12.01
CA ARG A 118 4.20 0.23 -12.62
C ARG A 118 5.20 0.67 -13.69
N LYS A 119 6.50 0.55 -13.41
CA LYS A 119 7.56 0.87 -14.39
C LYS A 119 7.51 -0.02 -15.62
N GLU A 120 7.25 -1.32 -15.47
CA GLU A 120 7.07 -2.25 -16.60
C GLU A 120 5.85 -1.91 -17.48
N ILE A 121 4.82 -1.29 -16.92
CA ILE A 121 3.63 -0.85 -17.67
C ILE A 121 3.89 0.50 -18.37
N GLU A 122 4.70 1.38 -17.77
CA GLU A 122 5.06 2.69 -18.33
C GLU A 122 6.18 2.64 -19.39
N GLU A 123 7.06 1.63 -19.34
CA GLU A 123 8.04 1.34 -20.39
C GLU A 123 7.61 0.10 -21.21
N PRO A 124 6.67 0.23 -22.18
CA PRO A 124 6.45 -0.84 -23.14
C PRO A 124 7.77 -1.06 -23.90
N GLN A 125 8.29 -2.28 -23.84
CA GLN A 125 9.55 -2.70 -24.47
C GLN A 125 9.68 -2.21 -25.92
N THR A 126 10.29 -1.05 -26.12
CA THR A 126 10.87 -0.63 -27.40
C THR A 126 12.23 -1.29 -27.52
N SER A 127 12.26 -2.57 -27.86
CA SER A 127 13.28 -3.20 -28.72
C SER A 127 13.28 -4.72 -28.56
N ARG A 128 12.76 -5.42 -29.58
CA ARG A 128 13.59 -6.31 -30.38
C ARG A 128 12.98 -6.48 -31.76
N VAL A 129 13.72 -5.93 -32.71
CA VAL A 129 13.52 -5.97 -34.15
C VAL A 129 13.55 -7.42 -34.65
N ILE A 130 12.69 -7.67 -35.63
CA ILE A 130 12.53 -8.88 -36.43
C ILE A 130 13.80 -9.12 -37.28
N ILE A 131 14.30 -10.35 -37.32
CA ILE A 131 14.99 -10.87 -38.51
C ILE A 131 14.24 -12.14 -38.92
N VAL A 132 13.53 -12.02 -40.04
CA VAL A 132 13.07 -13.13 -40.89
C VAL A 132 14.30 -13.54 -41.68
N ASP A 133 14.67 -14.82 -41.68
CA ASP A 133 15.47 -15.40 -42.75
C ASP A 133 14.80 -16.69 -43.22
N ASP A 134 14.81 -16.82 -44.55
CA ASP A 134 13.97 -17.65 -45.39
C ASP A 134 14.19 -19.17 -45.30
N VAL A 135 13.16 -19.86 -45.79
CA VAL A 135 12.95 -21.31 -45.99
C VAL A 135 14.09 -22.00 -46.78
N PRO A 136 14.28 -23.32 -46.61
CA PRO A 136 14.10 -24.19 -47.78
C PRO A 136 13.19 -25.39 -47.50
N GLU A 137 12.30 -25.64 -48.45
CA GLU A 137 11.41 -26.78 -48.54
C GLU A 137 12.23 -28.08 -48.59
N VAL A 138 11.86 -29.07 -47.78
CA VAL A 138 12.46 -30.41 -47.87
C VAL A 138 11.56 -31.25 -48.77
N GLU A 139 12.08 -31.52 -49.96
CA GLU A 139 11.58 -32.52 -50.91
C GLU A 139 11.39 -33.87 -50.19
N THR A 140 10.19 -34.45 -50.34
CA THR A 140 9.94 -35.85 -49.98
C THR A 140 9.82 -36.62 -51.30
N ASP A 141 10.95 -37.14 -51.74
CA ASP A 141 11.02 -38.18 -52.77
C ASP A 141 11.13 -39.56 -52.12
N GLU A 142 10.37 -40.50 -52.72
CA GLU A 142 10.33 -41.97 -52.57
C GLU A 142 9.59 -42.61 -51.37
#